data_AF-A0A374JPD6-F1
#
_entry.id   AF-A0A374JPD6-F1
#
_cell.length_a   1.000
_cell.length_b   1.000
_cell.length_c   1.000
_cell.angle_alpha   90.00
_cell.angle_beta   90.00
_cell.angle_gamma   90.00
#
_symmetry.space_group_name_H-M   'P 1'
#
loop_
_entity.id
_entity.type
_entity.pdbx_description
1 polymer ?
#
loop_
_entity_poly.entity_id
_entity_poly.type
_entity_poly.pdbx_seq_one_letter_code
_entity_poly.pdbx_strand_id
1 'polypeptide(L)'
;MNKKLRRLLAICCMIFICLSTINVPTVKAAEEDTSDDSLTFVEVIEEMPSQPSLSRATKTKSASKTIYCNDSNGNVLWSLQIAATFRYTGSSSTCTSAKAVATSNSSYWKVATPSCSRSGNKATASTVGKKYSSKGVLLQTVTKSVTISCSANGTIS
;
A
#
# COMPACT_ATOMS: atom_id res chain seq x y z
N MET A 1 -24.88 53.02 -52.73
CA MET A 1 -24.73 51.63 -52.25
C MET A 1 -26.00 50.84 -52.53
N ASN A 2 -25.93 49.86 -53.43
CA ASN A 2 -27.06 49.23 -54.09
C ASN A 2 -27.87 48.41 -53.07
N LYS A 3 -29.21 48.49 -53.07
CA LYS A 3 -30.07 47.75 -52.11
C LYS A 3 -29.79 46.24 -52.14
N LYS A 4 -29.36 45.69 -53.28
CA LYS A 4 -28.94 44.29 -53.43
C LYS A 4 -27.58 43.98 -52.76
N LEU A 5 -26.64 44.92 -52.78
CA LEU A 5 -25.31 44.78 -52.15
C LEU A 5 -25.40 44.83 -50.61
N ARG A 6 -26.31 45.65 -50.06
CA ARG A 6 -26.59 45.68 -48.61
C ARG A 6 -27.22 44.37 -48.09
N ARG A 7 -28.05 43.70 -48.90
CA ARG A 7 -28.66 42.41 -48.54
C ARG A 7 -27.66 41.25 -48.58
N LEU A 8 -26.76 41.24 -49.56
CA LEU A 8 -25.69 40.24 -49.67
C LEU A 8 -24.70 40.33 -48.50
N LEU A 9 -24.30 41.54 -48.09
CA LEU A 9 -23.37 41.73 -46.97
C LEU A 9 -23.97 41.28 -45.63
N ALA A 10 -25.26 41.52 -45.41
CA ALA A 10 -25.96 41.11 -44.19
C ALA A 10 -26.13 39.58 -44.08
N ILE A 11 -26.33 38.88 -45.21
CA ILE A 11 -26.42 37.41 -45.25
C ILE A 11 -25.05 36.77 -45.01
N CYS A 12 -23.97 37.34 -45.54
CA CYS A 12 -22.61 36.88 -45.27
C CYS A 12 -22.20 37.04 -43.79
N CYS A 13 -22.65 38.10 -43.10
CA CYS A 13 -22.40 38.28 -41.67
C CYS A 13 -23.17 37.27 -40.79
N MET A 14 -24.40 36.89 -41.17
CA MET A 14 -25.18 35.89 -40.42
C MET A 14 -24.61 34.47 -40.56
N ILE A 15 -23.99 34.13 -41.69
CA ILE A 15 -23.36 32.81 -41.91
C ILE A 15 -22.04 32.68 -41.11
N PHE A 16 -21.29 33.77 -40.96
CA PHE A 16 -20.04 33.78 -40.17
C PHE A 16 -20.26 33.63 -38.66
N ILE A 17 -21.40 34.10 -38.13
CA ILE A 17 -21.71 34.02 -36.69
C ILE A 17 -22.15 32.60 -36.28
N CYS A 18 -22.69 31.80 -37.20
CA CYS A 18 -23.16 30.44 -36.92
C CYS A 18 -22.05 29.38 -36.89
N LEU A 19 -20.82 29.68 -37.34
CA LEU A 19 -19.72 28.71 -37.38
C LEU A 19 -18.80 28.74 -36.14
N SER A 20 -18.98 29.68 -35.21
CA SER A 20 -18.04 29.87 -34.09
C SER A 20 -18.40 29.08 -32.82
N THR A 21 -19.50 28.31 -32.79
CA THR A 21 -19.95 27.60 -31.58
C THR A 21 -19.92 26.07 -31.73
N ILE A 22 -18.85 25.52 -32.30
CA ILE A 22 -18.58 24.09 -32.20
C ILE A 22 -17.94 23.85 -30.83
N ASN A 23 -18.76 23.49 -29.83
CA ASN A 23 -18.27 22.95 -28.56
C ASN A 23 -17.62 21.59 -28.84
N VAL A 24 -16.32 21.59 -29.13
CA VAL A 24 -15.51 20.36 -29.14
C VAL A 24 -15.43 19.90 -27.68
N PRO A 25 -15.96 18.73 -27.30
CA PRO A 25 -15.68 18.17 -25.99
C PRO A 25 -14.17 17.97 -25.91
N THR A 26 -13.53 18.63 -24.94
CA THR A 26 -12.12 18.39 -24.62
C THR A 26 -11.99 16.91 -24.25
N VAL A 27 -11.49 16.11 -25.19
CA VAL A 27 -11.09 14.73 -24.92
C VAL A 27 -9.89 14.86 -24.00
N LYS A 28 -10.13 14.69 -22.70
CA LYS A 28 -9.06 14.58 -21.71
C LYS A 28 -8.33 13.29 -22.09
N ALA A 29 -7.15 13.42 -22.69
CA ALA A 29 -6.27 12.29 -22.95
C ALA A 29 -6.24 11.44 -21.66
N ALA A 30 -6.59 10.15 -21.79
CA ALA A 30 -6.29 9.22 -20.73
C ALA A 30 -4.77 9.22 -20.65
N GLU A 31 -4.23 9.75 -19.56
CA GLU A 31 -2.85 9.46 -19.17
C GLU A 31 -2.80 7.94 -19.06
N GLU A 32 -2.20 7.31 -20.06
CA GLU A 32 -1.84 5.91 -20.04
C GLU A 32 -0.85 5.78 -18.89
N ASP A 33 -1.30 5.21 -17.78
CA ASP A 33 -0.49 4.89 -16.61
C ASP A 33 0.43 3.72 -16.98
N THR A 34 1.39 3.98 -17.88
CA THR A 34 2.51 3.10 -18.21
C THR A 34 3.55 3.19 -17.11
N SER A 35 3.14 2.92 -15.87
CA SER A 35 4.06 2.53 -14.81
C SER A 35 4.14 1.01 -14.88
N ASP A 36 5.30 0.47 -15.24
CA ASP A 36 5.64 -0.93 -15.05
C ASP A 36 5.57 -1.22 -13.54
N ASP A 37 4.38 -1.65 -13.11
CA ASP A 37 3.91 -1.72 -11.71
C ASP A 37 4.43 -2.99 -11.02
N SER A 38 5.69 -3.34 -11.30
CA SER A 38 6.34 -4.48 -10.69
C SER A 38 6.58 -4.19 -9.22
N LEU A 39 5.81 -4.88 -8.37
CA LEU A 39 5.92 -4.77 -6.92
C LEU A 39 7.03 -5.66 -6.39
N THR A 40 7.89 -5.09 -5.55
CA THR A 40 8.87 -5.85 -4.78
C THR A 40 8.45 -5.92 -3.31
N PHE A 41 8.86 -6.99 -2.63
CA PHE A 41 8.55 -7.20 -1.21
C PHE A 41 9.83 -7.46 -0.45
N VAL A 42 10.09 -6.64 0.56
CA VAL A 42 11.28 -6.73 1.41
C VAL A 42 10.85 -7.03 2.84
N GLU A 43 11.41 -8.08 3.44
CA GLU A 43 11.20 -8.40 4.85
C GLU A 43 12.37 -7.88 5.69
N VAL A 44 12.06 -7.25 6.83
CA VAL A 44 13.05 -6.78 7.80
C VAL A 44 12.65 -7.29 9.18
N ILE A 45 13.61 -7.86 9.91
CA ILE A 45 13.44 -8.29 11.30
C ILE A 45 14.23 -7.34 12.21
N GLU A 46 13.58 -6.88 13.28
CA GLU A 46 14.17 -6.02 14.30
C GLU A 46 13.93 -6.63 15.67
N GLU A 47 15.00 -6.90 16.41
CA GLU A 47 14.90 -7.37 17.79
C GLU A 47 14.92 -6.17 18.75
N MET A 48 13.99 -6.17 19.71
CA MET A 48 13.94 -5.13 20.75
C MET A 48 14.87 -5.48 21.92
N PRO A 49 15.40 -4.47 22.65
CA PRO A 49 16.27 -4.71 23.78
C PRO A 49 15.63 -5.63 24.82
N SER A 50 16.30 -6.74 25.14
CA SER A 50 15.84 -7.64 26.19
C SER A 50 15.98 -6.98 27.56
N GLN A 51 14.91 -6.97 28.35
CA GLN A 51 15.01 -6.62 29.76
C GLN A 51 15.70 -7.75 30.52
N PRO A 52 16.59 -7.45 31.49
CA PRO A 52 17.26 -8.47 32.28
C PRO A 52 16.21 -9.32 33.03
N SER A 53 16.27 -10.64 32.84
CA SER A 53 15.37 -11.58 33.49
C SER A 53 15.86 -11.91 34.91
N LEU A 54 14.99 -11.79 35.91
CA LEU A 54 15.28 -12.19 37.30
C LEU A 54 15.45 -13.71 37.49
N SER A 55 15.00 -14.53 36.53
CA SER A 55 15.12 -15.99 36.52
C SER A 55 16.07 -16.45 35.41
N ARG A 56 17.05 -17.29 35.74
CA ARG A 56 17.97 -17.92 34.76
C ARG A 56 17.27 -18.92 33.83
N ALA A 57 16.16 -19.52 34.26
CA ALA A 57 15.50 -20.62 33.57
C ALA A 57 14.53 -20.17 32.48
N THR A 58 14.10 -18.91 32.47
CA THR A 58 13.19 -18.41 31.44
C THR A 58 13.51 -16.99 31.04
N LYS A 59 13.66 -16.81 29.73
CA LYS A 59 14.00 -15.55 29.08
C LYS A 59 12.80 -15.06 28.27
N THR A 60 12.72 -13.75 28.10
CA THR A 60 11.70 -13.09 27.27
C THR A 60 12.41 -12.24 26.24
N LYS A 61 11.90 -12.26 25.01
CA LYS A 61 12.41 -11.44 23.90
C LYS A 61 11.25 -10.89 23.09
N SER A 62 11.37 -9.63 22.67
CA SER A 62 10.43 -9.01 21.76
C SER A 62 11.12 -8.70 20.45
N ALA A 63 10.41 -8.87 19.34
CA ALA A 63 10.90 -8.55 18.02
C ALA A 63 9.73 -8.16 17.11
N SER A 64 10.05 -7.47 16.03
CA SER A 64 9.12 -7.20 14.94
C SER A 64 9.64 -7.72 13.62
N LYS A 65 8.73 -8.13 12.75
CA LYS A 65 8.99 -8.39 11.34
C LYS A 65 8.09 -7.51 10.50
N THR A 66 8.66 -6.80 9.55
CA THR A 66 7.96 -5.89 8.66
C THR A 66 8.14 -6.34 7.22
N ILE A 67 7.05 -6.42 6.46
CA ILE A 67 7.09 -6.49 5.00
C ILE A 67 6.82 -5.10 4.45
N TYR A 68 7.70 -4.63 3.58
CA TYR A 68 7.53 -3.43 2.77
C TYR A 68 7.16 -3.83 1.35
N CYS A 69 6.06 -3.28 0.83
CA CYS A 69 5.71 -3.37 -0.58
C CYS A 69 6.24 -2.11 -1.27
N ASN A 70 7.14 -2.29 -2.22
CA ASN A 70 7.78 -1.18 -2.93
C ASN A 70 7.42 -1.19 -4.41
N ASP A 71 7.44 -0.01 -5.02
CA ASP A 71 7.45 0.12 -6.47
C ASP A 71 8.81 -0.28 -7.06
N SER A 72 8.91 -0.22 -8.39
CA SER A 72 10.13 -0.50 -9.14
C SER A 72 11.27 0.48 -8.87
N ASN A 73 10.98 1.65 -8.31
CA ASN A 73 11.95 2.67 -7.91
C ASN A 73 12.42 2.51 -6.45
N GLY A 74 11.86 1.54 -5.71
CA GLY A 74 12.18 1.29 -4.31
C GLY A 74 11.40 2.16 -3.31
N ASN A 75 10.39 2.93 -3.76
CA ASN A 75 9.55 3.68 -2.83
C ASN A 75 8.57 2.76 -2.13
N VAL A 76 8.45 2.90 -0.80
CA VAL A 76 7.49 2.13 0.00
C VAL A 76 6.07 2.62 -0.30
N LEU A 77 5.22 1.73 -0.82
CA LEU A 77 3.82 1.98 -1.12
C LEU A 77 2.93 1.75 0.11
N TRP A 78 3.19 0.65 0.82
CA TRP A 78 2.55 0.29 2.08
C TRP A 78 3.40 -0.75 2.82
N SER A 79 3.13 -0.94 4.11
CA SER A 79 3.83 -1.93 4.93
C SER A 79 2.88 -2.72 5.82
N LEU A 80 3.31 -3.93 6.20
CA LEU A 80 2.69 -4.77 7.22
C LEU A 80 3.75 -5.13 8.25
N GLN A 81 3.59 -4.67 9.48
CA GLN A 81 4.44 -5.03 10.61
C GLN A 81 3.68 -5.94 11.58
N ILE A 82 4.35 -6.98 12.06
CA ILE A 82 3.94 -7.74 13.23
C ILE A 82 5.01 -7.60 14.31
N ALA A 83 4.60 -7.17 15.51
CA ALA A 83 5.42 -7.17 16.71
C ALA A 83 4.95 -8.29 17.64
N ALA A 84 5.88 -9.09 18.15
CA ALA A 84 5.57 -10.22 19.01
C ALA A 84 6.56 -10.34 20.17
N THR A 85 6.06 -10.83 21.31
CA THR A 85 6.87 -11.22 22.47
C THR A 85 6.88 -12.72 22.60
N PHE A 86 8.04 -13.27 22.95
CA PHE A 86 8.26 -14.70 23.12
C PHE A 86 8.90 -14.99 24.47
N ARG A 87 8.46 -16.08 25.09
CA ARG A 87 9.06 -16.69 26.28
C ARG A 87 9.79 -17.97 25.86
N TYR A 88 11.03 -18.17 26.29
CA TYR A 88 11.83 -19.33 25.92
C TYR A 88 12.76 -19.81 27.06
N THR A 89 13.11 -21.09 27.05
CA THR A 89 13.84 -21.76 28.15
C THR A 89 15.10 -22.50 27.73
N GLY A 90 15.42 -22.55 26.43
CA GLY A 90 16.44 -23.46 25.85
C GLY A 90 15.84 -24.77 25.35
N SER A 91 14.74 -25.24 25.95
CA SER A 91 14.04 -26.47 25.53
C SER A 91 12.68 -26.22 24.92
N SER A 92 12.09 -25.04 25.15
CA SER A 92 10.78 -24.66 24.60
C SER A 92 10.74 -23.17 24.29
N SER A 93 9.79 -22.78 23.44
CA SER A 93 9.47 -21.38 23.15
C SER A 93 7.96 -21.23 22.94
N THR A 94 7.43 -20.09 23.34
CA THR A 94 6.02 -19.76 23.21
C THR A 94 5.89 -18.28 22.93
N CYS A 95 5.15 -17.93 21.87
CA CYS A 95 4.70 -16.56 21.69
C CYS A 95 3.76 -16.24 22.85
N THR A 96 3.87 -15.06 23.46
CA THR A 96 3.01 -14.63 24.57
C THR A 96 2.13 -13.45 24.17
N SER A 97 2.57 -12.63 23.23
CA SER A 97 1.79 -11.52 22.68
C SER A 97 2.12 -11.31 21.20
N ALA A 98 1.16 -10.77 20.47
CA ALA A 98 1.38 -10.30 19.10
C ALA A 98 0.43 -9.15 18.79
N LYS A 99 0.91 -8.18 18.00
CA LYS A 99 0.13 -7.07 17.47
C LYS A 99 0.60 -6.79 16.04
N ALA A 100 -0.35 -6.56 15.15
CA ALA A 100 -0.06 -6.19 13.77
C ALA A 100 -0.53 -4.77 13.47
N VAL A 101 0.21 -4.08 12.61
CA VAL A 101 -0.14 -2.76 12.07
C VAL A 101 0.16 -2.78 10.58
N ALA A 102 -0.74 -2.20 9.80
CA ALA A 102 -0.51 -1.96 8.39
C ALA A 102 -0.62 -0.45 8.11
N THR A 103 0.27 0.05 7.26
CA THR A 103 0.39 1.49 6.98
C THR A 103 0.39 1.73 5.49
N SER A 104 -0.43 2.67 5.02
CA SER A 104 -0.38 3.21 3.67
C SER A 104 0.60 4.37 3.61
N ASN A 105 1.56 4.31 2.67
CA ASN A 105 2.56 5.37 2.47
C ASN A 105 2.40 6.09 1.11
N SER A 106 1.52 5.58 0.25
CA SER A 106 1.14 6.18 -1.04
C SER A 106 -0.32 6.62 -1.03
N SER A 107 -0.63 7.72 -1.73
CA SER A 107 -2.01 8.20 -1.93
C SER A 107 -2.87 7.26 -2.77
N TYR A 108 -2.23 6.44 -3.61
CA TYR A 108 -2.90 5.49 -4.50
C TYR A 108 -3.10 4.11 -3.85
N TRP A 109 -2.41 3.82 -2.75
CA TRP A 109 -2.49 2.54 -2.06
C TRP A 109 -3.22 2.65 -0.74
N LYS A 110 -4.32 1.90 -0.60
CA LYS A 110 -5.04 1.73 0.67
C LYS A 110 -4.78 0.34 1.21
N VAL A 111 -4.47 0.24 2.51
CA VAL A 111 -4.25 -1.04 3.18
C VAL A 111 -5.34 -1.31 4.20
N ALA A 112 -5.82 -2.55 4.25
CA ALA A 112 -6.81 -2.97 5.23
C ALA A 112 -6.19 -3.06 6.64
N THR A 113 -7.04 -2.99 7.66
CA THR A 113 -6.64 -3.38 9.02
C THR A 113 -6.16 -4.83 8.99
N PRO A 114 -4.96 -5.12 9.52
CA PRO A 114 -4.41 -6.46 9.45
C PRO A 114 -5.12 -7.41 10.43
N SER A 115 -5.21 -8.67 10.03
CA SER A 115 -5.46 -9.77 10.96
C SER A 115 -4.16 -10.14 11.68
N CYS A 116 -4.28 -10.68 12.89
CA CYS A 116 -3.14 -11.15 13.68
C CYS A 116 -3.55 -12.37 14.51
N SER A 117 -2.72 -13.41 14.47
CA SER A 117 -2.93 -14.65 15.22
C SER A 117 -1.63 -15.17 15.80
N ARG A 118 -1.75 -16.07 16.77
CA ARG A 118 -0.62 -16.70 17.48
C ARG A 118 -0.85 -18.19 17.57
N SER A 119 0.20 -18.98 17.38
CA SER A 119 0.16 -20.43 17.55
C SER A 119 1.54 -20.94 17.97
N GLY A 120 1.61 -21.60 19.12
CA GLY A 120 2.87 -22.09 19.70
C GLY A 120 3.91 -20.98 19.82
N ASN A 121 5.04 -21.14 19.13
CA ASN A 121 6.15 -20.19 19.10
C ASN A 121 6.12 -19.21 17.91
N LYS A 122 4.96 -19.03 17.26
CA LYS A 122 4.79 -18.22 16.06
C LYS A 122 3.69 -17.18 16.24
N ALA A 123 3.85 -16.04 15.57
CA ALA A 123 2.80 -15.07 15.34
C ALA A 123 2.73 -14.75 13.84
N THR A 124 1.51 -14.66 13.31
CA THR A 124 1.27 -14.44 11.89
C THR A 124 0.31 -13.26 11.73
N ALA A 125 0.60 -12.38 10.78
CA ALA A 125 -0.29 -11.30 10.39
C ALA A 125 -0.57 -11.38 8.90
N SER A 126 -1.74 -10.90 8.48
CA SER A 126 -2.12 -10.81 7.07
C SER A 126 -2.90 -9.54 6.79
N THR A 127 -2.62 -8.90 5.67
CA THR A 127 -3.37 -7.72 5.20
C THR A 127 -3.55 -7.73 3.68
N VAL A 128 -4.42 -6.84 3.22
CA VAL A 128 -4.73 -6.61 1.81
C VAL A 128 -4.41 -5.16 1.45
N GLY A 129 -3.48 -4.96 0.53
CA GLY A 129 -3.21 -3.70 -0.14
C GLY A 129 -4.03 -3.57 -1.42
N LYS A 130 -4.59 -2.40 -1.67
CA LYS A 130 -5.40 -2.09 -2.87
C LYS A 130 -4.88 -0.83 -3.54
N LYS A 131 -4.51 -0.92 -4.82
CA LYS A 131 -4.13 0.21 -5.67
C LYS A 131 -5.37 0.81 -6.33
N TYR A 132 -5.49 2.13 -6.30
CA TYR A 132 -6.54 2.89 -6.96
C TYR A 132 -5.94 3.89 -7.95
N SER A 133 -6.64 4.14 -9.04
CA SER A 133 -6.32 5.24 -9.94
C SER A 133 -6.61 6.60 -9.29
N SER A 134 -6.14 7.69 -9.91
CA SER A 134 -6.49 9.06 -9.51
C SER A 134 -8.00 9.34 -9.52
N LYS A 135 -8.78 8.56 -10.27
CA LYS A 135 -10.25 8.61 -10.31
C LYS A 135 -10.93 7.69 -9.29
N GLY A 136 -10.17 7.02 -8.42
CA GLY A 136 -10.69 6.13 -7.39
C GLY A 136 -11.12 4.74 -7.87
N VAL A 137 -10.75 4.34 -9.09
CA VAL A 137 -11.04 3.00 -9.62
C VAL A 137 -10.03 2.00 -9.08
N LEU A 138 -10.50 0.86 -8.56
CA LEU A 138 -9.61 -0.21 -8.08
C LEU A 138 -8.86 -0.83 -9.28
N LEU A 139 -7.54 -0.80 -9.22
CA LEU A 139 -6.65 -1.32 -10.28
C LEU A 139 -6.02 -2.66 -9.88
N GLN A 140 -5.62 -2.79 -8.62
CA GLN A 140 -4.88 -3.95 -8.16
C GLN A 140 -5.23 -4.28 -6.70
N THR A 141 -5.23 -5.57 -6.37
CA THR A 141 -5.37 -6.05 -4.99
C THR A 141 -4.27 -7.07 -4.72
N VAL A 142 -3.55 -6.88 -3.60
CA VAL A 142 -2.44 -7.75 -3.19
C VAL A 142 -2.65 -8.15 -1.75
N THR A 143 -2.68 -9.46 -1.49
CA THR A 143 -2.72 -10.00 -0.13
C THR A 143 -1.32 -10.45 0.26
N LYS A 144 -0.87 -10.07 1.46
CA LYS A 144 0.40 -10.56 2.02
C LYS A 144 0.23 -10.98 3.46
N SER A 145 1.03 -11.98 3.81
CA SER A 145 1.12 -12.50 5.16
C SER A 145 2.58 -12.56 5.58
N VAL A 146 2.82 -12.30 6.87
CA VAL A 146 4.13 -12.32 7.48
C VAL A 146 4.07 -13.15 8.75
N THR A 147 5.07 -14.01 8.98
CA THR A 147 5.19 -14.80 10.21
C THR A 147 6.52 -14.50 10.87
N ILE A 148 6.46 -14.25 12.17
CA ILE A 148 7.64 -14.15 13.05
C ILE A 148 7.58 -15.28 14.08
N SER A 149 8.72 -15.90 14.37
CA SER A 149 8.83 -16.99 15.31
C SER A 149 10.09 -16.92 16.17
N CYS A 150 10.08 -17.65 17.28
CA CYS A 150 11.22 -17.73 18.19
C CYS A 150 11.55 -19.19 18.48
N SER A 151 12.80 -19.60 18.27
CA SER A 151 13.28 -20.95 18.60
C SER A 151 13.34 -21.17 20.12
N ALA A 152 13.46 -22.43 20.56
CA ALA A 152 13.68 -22.76 21.97
C ALA A 152 14.94 -22.07 22.56
N ASN A 153 15.92 -21.77 21.71
CA ASN A 153 17.17 -21.11 22.08
C ASN A 153 17.10 -19.57 21.99
N GLY A 154 15.96 -19.00 21.56
CA GLY A 154 15.77 -17.55 21.48
C GLY A 154 16.17 -16.91 20.15
N THR A 155 16.35 -17.71 19.09
CA THR A 155 16.61 -17.22 17.72
C THR A 155 15.31 -16.75 17.09
N ILE A 156 15.28 -15.51 16.60
CA ILE A 156 14.12 -14.95 15.87
C ILE A 156 14.22 -15.29 14.38
N SER A 157 13.09 -15.64 13.77
CA SER A 157 12.97 -15.87 12.33
C SER A 157 11.63 -15.47 11.75
#